data_AF-A0A847BQ60-F1
#
_entry.id   AF-A0A847BQ60-F1
#
_cell.length_a   1.000
_cell.length_b   1.000
_cell.length_c   1.000
_cell.angle_alpha   90.00
_cell.angle_beta   90.00
_cell.angle_gamma   90.00
#
_symmetry.space_group_name_H-M   'P 1'
#
loop_
_entity.id
_entity.type
_entity.pdbx_description
1 polymer ?
#
loop_
_entity_poly.entity_id
_entity_poly.type
_entity_poly.pdbx_seq_one_letter_code
_entity_poly.pdbx_strand_id
1 'polypeptide(L)'
;MSEVNSADLGFEKEIFKAADKLRGNIDAAEYKNVVLGLIFLKYISDSFEEHYQKLVDEGHGFEEDRDEYLAENIFFVPEKARWDY
;
A
#
# COMPACT_ATOMS: atom_id res chain seq x y z
N MET A 1 15.54 -27.42 -9.62
CA MET A 1 15.76 -25.97 -9.77
C MET A 1 14.66 -25.31 -8.97
N SER A 2 15.00 -24.66 -7.85
CA SER A 2 14.02 -23.94 -7.04
C SER A 2 13.54 -22.73 -7.83
N GLU A 3 12.24 -22.66 -8.10
CA GLU A 3 11.62 -21.50 -8.73
C GLU A 3 11.93 -20.25 -7.92
N VAL A 4 12.43 -19.21 -8.59
CA VAL A 4 12.67 -17.90 -7.99
C VAL A 4 11.31 -17.31 -7.64
N ASN A 5 10.95 -17.39 -6.36
CA ASN A 5 9.76 -16.74 -5.83
C ASN A 5 10.07 -15.25 -5.71
N SER A 6 9.14 -14.35 -6.08
CA SER A 6 9.34 -12.87 -6.00
C SER A 6 9.60 -12.33 -4.59
N ALA A 7 9.79 -13.22 -3.60
CA ALA A 7 10.10 -12.94 -2.21
C ALA A 7 11.61 -12.99 -1.88
N ASP A 8 12.48 -13.15 -2.89
CA ASP A 8 13.95 -13.11 -2.73
C ASP A 8 14.54 -11.96 -3.58
N LEU A 9 14.04 -10.75 -3.33
CA LEU A 9 14.46 -9.47 -3.92
C LEU A 9 15.79 -8.97 -3.33
N GLY A 10 16.30 -9.63 -2.28
CA GLY A 10 17.64 -9.41 -1.72
C GLY A 10 17.70 -8.38 -0.59
N PHE A 11 16.58 -7.73 -0.26
CA PHE A 11 16.49 -6.71 0.79
C PHE A 11 15.47 -7.05 1.90
N GLU A 12 14.82 -8.22 1.83
CA GLU A 12 13.86 -8.69 2.83
C GLU A 12 14.48 -8.73 4.22
N LYS A 13 15.73 -9.17 4.32
CA LYS A 13 16.47 -9.23 5.59
C LYS A 13 16.66 -7.85 6.19
N GLU A 14 16.83 -6.81 5.38
CA GLU A 14 17.01 -5.44 5.84
C GLU A 14 15.70 -4.84 6.31
N ILE A 15 14.62 -5.03 5.54
CA ILE A 15 13.27 -4.61 5.92
C ILE A 15 12.83 -5.32 7.20
N PHE A 16 13.06 -6.63 7.29
CA PHE A 16 12.72 -7.43 8.47
C PHE A 16 13.50 -6.95 9.70
N LYS A 17 14.81 -6.68 9.57
CA LYS A 17 15.63 -6.12 10.66
C LYS A 17 15.17 -4.71 11.08
N ALA A 18 14.76 -3.88 10.12
CA ALA A 18 14.22 -2.55 10.43
C ALA A 18 12.89 -2.67 11.19
N ALA A 19 12.01 -3.56 10.74
CA ALA A 19 10.74 -3.88 11.40
C ALA A 19 10.96 -4.43 12.82
N ASP A 20 11.90 -5.35 13.03
CA ASP A 20 12.23 -5.88 14.36
C ASP A 20 12.68 -4.78 15.33
N LYS A 21 13.46 -3.80 14.86
CA LYS A 21 13.86 -2.64 15.69
C LYS A 21 12.67 -1.77 16.07
N LEU A 22 11.70 -1.60 15.17
CA LEU A 22 10.50 -0.77 15.39
C LEU A 22 9.47 -1.47 16.28
N ARG A 23 9.37 -2.79 16.23
CA ARG A 23 8.42 -3.59 17.04
C ARG A 23 8.63 -3.38 18.54
N GLY A 24 9.86 -3.14 18.98
CA GLY A 24 10.19 -3.01 20.40
C GLY A 24 9.72 -4.24 21.20
N ASN A 25 8.90 -4.01 22.22
CA ASN A 25 8.39 -5.06 23.12
C ASN A 25 7.02 -5.65 22.70
N ILE A 26 6.49 -5.29 21.53
CA ILE A 26 5.19 -5.80 21.06
C ILE A 26 5.35 -7.28 20.65
N ASP A 27 4.39 -8.11 21.01
CA ASP A 27 4.39 -9.51 20.60
C ASP A 27 4.30 -9.65 19.07
N ALA A 28 4.93 -10.70 18.53
CA ALA A 28 4.95 -10.94 17.08
C ALA A 28 3.53 -11.08 16.49
N ALA A 29 2.60 -11.69 17.23
CA ALA A 29 1.23 -11.89 16.76
C ALA A 29 0.40 -10.60 16.72
N GLU A 30 0.75 -9.58 17.51
CA GLU A 30 0.13 -8.26 17.47
C GLU A 30 0.80 -7.38 16.41
N TYR A 31 2.13 -7.42 16.34
CA TYR A 31 2.91 -6.63 15.39
C TYR A 31 2.56 -6.94 13.93
N LYS A 32 2.26 -8.21 13.61
CA LYS A 32 1.85 -8.61 12.25
C LYS A 32 0.63 -7.82 11.78
N ASN A 33 -0.34 -7.55 12.65
CA ASN A 33 -1.57 -6.87 12.26
C ASN A 33 -1.31 -5.41 11.93
N VAL A 34 -0.39 -4.77 12.66
CA VAL A 34 0.04 -3.39 12.41
C VAL A 34 0.80 -3.30 11.10
N VAL A 35 1.83 -4.14 10.91
CA VAL A 35 2.66 -4.10 9.70
C VAL A 35 1.87 -4.48 8.45
N LEU A 36 1.07 -5.54 8.50
CA LEU A 36 0.22 -5.92 7.37
C LEU A 36 -0.82 -4.85 7.07
N GLY A 37 -1.37 -4.19 8.10
CA GLY A 37 -2.27 -3.04 7.93
C GLY A 37 -1.60 -1.87 7.23
N LEU A 38 -0.35 -1.52 7.59
CA LEU A 38 0.41 -0.46 6.95
C LEU A 38 0.80 -0.79 5.51
N ILE A 39 1.24 -2.03 5.25
CA ILE A 39 1.54 -2.49 3.89
C ILE A 39 0.28 -2.45 3.02
N PHE A 40 -0.85 -2.91 3.55
CA PHE A 40 -2.14 -2.84 2.87
C PHE A 40 -2.55 -1.39 2.58
N LEU A 41 -2.43 -0.50 3.57
CA LEU A 41 -2.73 0.93 3.40
C LEU A 41 -1.85 1.57 2.33
N LYS A 42 -0.54 1.29 2.33
CA LYS A 42 0.39 1.77 1.31
C LYS A 42 -0.02 1.27 -0.07
N TYR A 43 -0.28 -0.03 -0.19
CA TYR A 43 -0.68 -0.64 -1.45
C TYR A 43 -1.95 -0.01 -2.05
N ILE A 44 -3.02 0.13 -1.26
CA ILE A 44 -4.26 0.75 -1.77
C ILE A 44 -4.08 2.24 -2.06
N SER A 45 -3.25 2.94 -1.28
CA SER A 45 -2.96 4.37 -1.51
C SER A 45 -2.18 4.56 -2.81
N ASP A 46 -1.19 3.72 -3.09
CA ASP A 46 -0.38 3.80 -4.32
C ASP A 46 -1.24 3.52 -5.56
N SER A 47 -2.09 2.49 -5.49
CA SER A 47 -3.02 2.16 -6.57
C SER A 47 -4.05 3.27 -6.79
N PHE A 48 -4.54 3.89 -5.72
CA PHE A 48 -5.45 5.04 -5.80
C PHE A 48 -4.76 6.24 -6.43
N GLU A 49 -3.55 6.58 -5.98
CA GLU A 49 -2.79 7.74 -6.44
C GLU A 49 -2.43 7.61 -7.93
N GLU A 50 -2.00 6.43 -8.37
CA GLU A 50 -1.70 6.19 -9.79
C GLU A 50 -2.93 6.44 -10.68
N HIS A 51 -4.11 6.02 -10.23
CA HIS A 51 -5.35 6.25 -10.98
C HIS A 51 -5.86 7.68 -10.85
N TYR A 52 -5.72 8.30 -9.67
CA TYR A 52 -6.02 9.71 -9.44
C TYR A 52 -5.27 10.61 -10.43
N GLN A 53 -3.95 10.41 -10.57
CA GLN A 53 -3.14 11.19 -11.50
C GLN A 53 -3.56 11.01 -12.96
N LYS A 54 -3.99 9.80 -13.36
CA LYS A 54 -4.54 9.56 -14.71
C LYS A 54 -5.82 10.39 -14.95
N LEU A 55 -6.75 10.39 -13.99
CA LEU A 55 -7.99 11.16 -14.08
C LEU A 55 -7.74 12.69 -14.08
N VAL A 56 -6.75 13.15 -13.31
CA VAL A 56 -6.30 14.54 -13.32
C VAL A 56 -5.74 14.93 -14.69
N ASP A 57 -4.90 14.09 -15.29
CA ASP A 57 -4.32 14.32 -16.61
C ASP A 57 -5.37 14.33 -17.74
N GLU A 58 -6.44 13.53 -17.60
CA GLU A 58 -7.60 13.55 -18.50
C GLU A 58 -8.42 14.85 -18.39
N GLY A 59 -8.44 15.47 -17.21
CA GLY A 59 -9.01 16.81 -17.01
C GLY A 59 -10.54 16.87 -17.04
N HIS A 60 -11.22 15.73 -16.83
CA HIS A 60 -12.68 15.65 -16.81
C HIS A 60 -13.32 15.98 -15.44
N GLY A 61 -12.51 16.09 -14.38
CA GLY A 61 -12.98 16.43 -13.04
C GLY A 61 -13.56 15.23 -12.27
N PHE A 62 -13.16 14.01 -12.64
CA PHE A 62 -13.64 12.75 -12.04
C PHE A 62 -12.65 12.12 -11.06
N GLU A 63 -11.53 12.80 -10.75
CA GLU A 63 -10.49 12.31 -9.83
C GLU A 63 -10.98 12.10 -8.39
N GLU A 64 -12.18 12.58 -8.03
CA GLU A 64 -12.82 12.30 -6.73
C GLU A 64 -14.14 11.52 -6.88
N ASP A 65 -14.44 11.01 -8.08
CA ASP A 65 -15.59 10.14 -8.33
C ASP A 65 -15.24 8.68 -7.98
N ARG A 66 -16.05 8.05 -7.13
CA ARG A 66 -15.80 6.69 -6.62
C ARG A 66 -16.06 5.63 -7.68
N ASP A 67 -16.90 5.93 -8.67
CA ASP A 67 -17.29 4.96 -9.70
C ASP A 67 -16.13 4.65 -10.66
N GLU A 68 -15.25 5.64 -10.94
CA GLU A 68 -14.03 5.45 -11.75
C GLU A 68 -13.08 4.40 -11.13
N TYR A 69 -12.89 4.46 -9.81
CA TYR A 69 -12.06 3.49 -9.09
C TYR A 69 -12.72 2.12 -9.03
N LEU A 70 -14.04 2.06 -8.82
CA LEU A 70 -14.77 0.78 -8.75
C LEU A 70 -14.70 0.03 -10.09
N ALA A 71 -14.77 0.74 -11.21
CA ALA A 71 -14.64 0.16 -12.55
C ALA A 71 -13.29 -0.56 -12.74
N GLU A 72 -12.23 -0.02 -12.16
CA GLU A 72 -10.87 -0.57 -12.24
C GLU A 72 -10.51 -1.52 -11.06
N ASN A 73 -11.47 -1.85 -10.20
CA ASN A 73 -11.26 -2.63 -8.96
C ASN A 73 -10.25 -1.99 -7.99
N ILE A 74 -10.18 -0.67 -7.97
CA ILE A 74 -9.34 0.13 -7.08
C ILE A 74 -10.19 0.59 -5.89
N PHE A 75 -9.63 0.51 -4.68
CA PHE A 75 -10.29 1.08 -3.52
C PHE A 75 -10.21 2.60 -3.58
N PHE A 76 -11.35 3.28 -3.44
CA PHE A 76 -11.36 4.71 -3.19
C PHE A 76 -10.75 5.02 -1.81
N VAL A 77 -9.71 5.85 -1.76
CA VAL A 77 -9.01 6.21 -0.53
C VAL A 77 -9.33 7.67 -0.16
N PRO A 78 -10.06 7.91 0.95
CA PRO A 78 -10.32 9.27 1.44
C PRO A 78 -9.04 10.03 1.74
N GLU A 79 -9.05 11.36 1.57
CA GLU A 79 -7.89 12.25 1.75
C GLU A 79 -7.07 11.95 3.02
N LYS A 80 -7.72 11.85 4.19
CA LYS A 80 -7.06 11.59 5.49
C LYS A 80 -6.48 10.19 5.66
N ALA A 81 -6.75 9.30 4.71
CA ALA A 81 -6.26 7.92 4.69
C ALA A 81 -5.26 7.67 3.56
N ARG A 82 -4.95 8.67 2.73
CA ARG A 82 -3.89 8.58 1.73
C ARG A 82 -2.54 8.52 2.46
N TRP A 83 -1.62 7.70 1.95
CA TRP A 83 -0.32 7.48 2.59
C TRP A 83 0.49 8.77 2.81
N ASP A 84 0.35 9.75 1.93
CA ASP A 84 1.12 11.00 1.96
C ASP A 84 0.44 12.14 2.75
N TYR A 85 -0.74 11.91 3.35
CA TYR A 85 -1.44 12.89 4.20
C TYR A 85 -0.71 13.11 5.54
#